data_AF-A0A7J7SB68-F1
#
_entry.id   AF-A0A7J7SB68-F1
#
_cell.length_a   1.000
_cell.length_b   1.000
_cell.length_c   1.000
_cell.angle_alpha   90.00
_cell.angle_beta   90.00
_cell.angle_gamma   90.00
#
_symmetry.space_group_name_H-M   'P 1'
#
loop_
_entity.id
_entity.type
_entity.pdbx_description
1 polymer ?
#
loop_
_entity_poly.entity_id
_entity_poly.type
_entity_poly.pdbx_seq_one_letter_code
_entity_poly.pdbx_strand_id
1 'polypeptide(L)'
;MELWRQLRQAGLVPPGLGPPPRALRGVPPSWRAGQTLMSPGTDTEGTRECLLWIWEELEKLRRVDVQLLGQLCSLGLEMAVLREELVDFLEEEEEEEIFQEEEEDEEPQGKQEEAHLGVSCPASGHRLPDFEMTI
;
A
#
# COMPACT_ATOMS: atom_id res chain seq x y z
N MET A 1 -18.71 4.02 4.74
CA MET A 1 -18.57 2.55 4.71
C MET A 1 -18.41 1.99 3.29
N GLU A 2 -18.68 2.74 2.22
CA GLU A 2 -18.55 2.21 0.85
C GLU A 2 -17.10 1.97 0.43
N LEU A 3 -16.19 2.91 0.69
CA LEU A 3 -14.75 2.74 0.39
C LEU A 3 -14.16 1.46 1.01
N TRP A 4 -14.54 1.14 2.25
CA TRP A 4 -14.13 -0.11 2.90
C TRP A 4 -14.65 -1.36 2.16
N ARG A 5 -15.87 -1.30 1.62
CA ARG A 5 -16.45 -2.40 0.82
C ARG A 5 -15.66 -2.59 -0.46
N GLN A 6 -15.34 -1.49 -1.15
CA GLN A 6 -14.55 -1.50 -2.39
C GLN A 6 -13.16 -2.08 -2.13
N LEU A 7 -12.47 -1.63 -1.07
CA LEU A 7 -11.14 -2.13 -0.70
C LEU A 7 -11.16 -3.65 -0.39
N ARG A 8 -12.23 -4.13 0.24
CA ARG A 8 -12.45 -5.58 0.44
C ARG A 8 -12.69 -6.32 -0.88
N GLN A 9 -13.49 -5.75 -1.77
CA GLN A 9 -13.79 -6.37 -3.08
C GLN A 9 -12.54 -6.46 -3.96
N ALA A 10 -11.66 -5.46 -3.87
CA ALA A 10 -10.35 -5.45 -4.52
C ALA A 10 -9.33 -6.40 -3.86
N GLY A 11 -9.69 -7.11 -2.77
CA GLY A 11 -8.76 -8.01 -2.09
C GLY A 11 -7.63 -7.30 -1.33
N LEU A 12 -7.71 -5.99 -1.15
CA LEU A 12 -6.66 -5.16 -0.56
C LEU A 12 -6.71 -5.12 0.99
N VAL A 13 -7.72 -5.76 1.60
CA VAL A 13 -7.83 -5.81 3.06
C VAL A 13 -6.85 -6.85 3.61
N PRO A 14 -5.97 -6.48 4.56
CA PRO A 14 -5.03 -7.41 5.16
C PRO A 14 -5.74 -8.65 5.75
N PRO A 15 -5.14 -9.85 5.60
CA PRO A 15 -5.70 -11.05 6.21
C PRO A 15 -5.81 -10.88 7.73
N GLY A 16 -6.96 -11.27 8.28
CA GLY A 16 -7.25 -11.11 9.71
C GLY A 16 -7.80 -9.73 10.10
N LEU A 17 -7.77 -8.74 9.20
CA LEU A 17 -8.43 -7.46 9.44
C LEU A 17 -9.95 -7.63 9.25
N GLY A 18 -10.64 -7.78 10.38
CA GLY A 18 -12.10 -7.93 10.44
C GLY A 18 -12.86 -6.69 9.94
N PRO A 19 -14.20 -6.68 10.03
CA PRO A 19 -14.97 -5.49 9.68
C PRO A 19 -14.61 -4.32 10.61
N PRO A 20 -14.71 -3.05 10.16
CA PRO A 20 -14.34 -1.88 10.97
C PRO A 20 -15.09 -1.88 12.29
N PRO A 21 -14.56 -1.33 13.40
CA PRO A 21 -15.28 -1.28 14.68
C PRO A 21 -16.70 -0.71 14.56
N ARG A 22 -17.63 -1.15 15.40
CA ARG A 22 -19.03 -0.65 15.38
C ARG A 22 -19.10 0.87 15.54
N ALA A 23 -18.17 1.45 16.30
CA ALA A 23 -18.02 2.89 16.44
C ALA A 23 -17.83 3.61 15.09
N LEU A 24 -17.22 2.97 14.09
CA LEU A 24 -16.99 3.60 12.78
C LEU A 24 -18.10 3.28 11.76
N ARG A 25 -19.02 2.35 12.09
CA ARG A 25 -20.02 1.80 11.15
C ARG A 25 -21.37 2.53 11.12
N GLY A 26 -21.58 3.59 11.90
CA GLY A 26 -22.86 4.29 11.95
C GLY A 26 -22.78 5.70 12.49
N VAL A 27 -23.90 6.43 12.38
CA VAL A 27 -24.09 7.74 13.00
C VAL A 27 -23.92 7.58 14.51
N PRO A 28 -23.18 8.47 15.21
CA PRO A 28 -23.14 8.43 16.66
C PRO A 28 -24.58 8.43 17.19
N PRO A 29 -24.91 7.58 18.19
CA PRO A 29 -26.19 7.75 18.85
C PRO A 29 -26.22 9.19 19.38
N SER A 30 -27.21 9.98 18.96
CA SER A 30 -27.45 11.30 19.54
C SER A 30 -27.77 11.05 21.02
N TRP A 31 -26.77 11.20 21.88
CA TRP A 31 -26.94 10.96 23.29
C TRP A 31 -27.97 11.97 23.82
N ARG A 32 -29.20 11.51 24.08
CA ARG A 32 -30.17 12.31 24.83
C ARG A 32 -29.69 12.36 26.27
N ALA A 33 -28.89 13.37 26.57
CA ALA A 33 -28.26 13.64 27.88
C ALA A 33 -29.24 13.80 29.08
N GLY A 34 -30.53 13.50 28.91
CA GLY A 34 -31.56 13.67 29.92
C GLY A 34 -32.15 12.39 30.53
N GLN A 35 -31.88 11.19 30.00
CA GLN A 35 -32.67 10.00 30.37
C GLN A 35 -32.02 9.02 31.37
N THR A 36 -30.69 9.02 31.57
CA THR A 36 -30.02 7.92 32.31
C THR A 36 -29.35 8.34 33.62
N LEU A 37 -29.38 9.62 34.02
CA LEU A 37 -28.64 10.11 35.21
C LEU A 37 -29.55 10.70 36.32
N MET A 38 -30.79 10.21 36.47
CA MET A 38 -31.67 10.65 37.54
C MET A 38 -31.57 9.71 38.76
N SER A 39 -30.44 9.77 39.47
CA SER A 39 -30.36 9.30 40.85
C SER A 39 -30.26 10.55 41.75
N PRO A 40 -31.27 10.84 42.58
CA PRO A 40 -31.30 12.07 43.37
C PRO A 40 -30.39 11.90 44.60
N GLY A 41 -29.35 12.72 44.77
CA GLY A 41 -28.75 12.86 46.11
C GLY A 41 -27.27 13.25 46.24
N THR A 42 -26.48 13.33 45.18
CA THR A 42 -25.05 13.70 45.29
C THR A 42 -24.73 14.95 44.48
N ASP A 43 -23.74 15.72 44.94
CA ASP A 43 -23.15 16.87 44.26
C ASP A 43 -22.53 16.40 42.93
N THR A 44 -23.42 16.21 41.96
CA THR A 44 -23.19 15.53 40.69
C THR A 44 -23.01 16.53 39.55
N GLU A 45 -23.18 17.83 39.81
CA GLU A 45 -23.15 18.89 38.79
C GLU A 45 -21.77 18.95 38.11
N GLY A 46 -20.69 19.09 38.89
CA GLY A 46 -19.33 19.08 38.35
C GLY A 46 -18.92 17.73 37.71
N THR A 47 -19.37 16.60 38.27
CA THR A 47 -19.12 15.28 37.67
C THR A 47 -19.87 15.11 36.34
N ARG A 48 -21.08 15.65 36.25
CA ARG A 48 -21.91 15.64 35.05
C ARG A 48 -21.31 16.50 33.95
N GLU A 49 -20.82 17.69 34.29
CA GLU A 49 -20.10 18.58 33.37
C GLU A 49 -18.83 17.92 32.82
N CYS A 50 -18.02 17.29 33.69
CA CYS A 50 -16.86 16.52 33.26
C CYS A 50 -17.22 15.36 32.31
N LEU A 51 -18.28 14.61 32.62
CA LEU A 51 -18.74 13.52 31.75
C LEU A 51 -19.22 14.05 30.40
N LEU A 52 -19.98 15.15 30.37
CA LEU A 52 -20.41 15.78 29.12
C LEU A 52 -19.22 16.22 28.26
N TRP A 53 -18.20 16.82 28.88
CA TRP A 53 -16.98 17.18 28.20
C TRP A 53 -16.24 15.96 27.62
N ILE A 54 -16.08 14.89 28.40
CA ILE A 54 -15.46 13.63 27.92
C ILE A 54 -16.22 13.10 26.69
N TRP A 55 -17.55 13.10 26.73
CA TRP A 55 -18.35 12.62 25.61
C TRP A 55 -18.17 13.46 24.34
N GLU A 56 -18.11 14.79 24.50
CA GLU A 56 -17.86 15.69 23.38
C GLU A 56 -16.49 15.42 22.74
N GLU A 57 -15.45 15.25 23.55
CA GLU A 57 -14.10 14.92 23.08
C GLU A 57 -14.04 13.54 22.39
N LEU A 58 -14.74 12.53 22.94
CA LEU A 58 -14.86 11.22 22.29
C LEU A 58 -15.61 11.29 20.95
N GLU A 59 -16.61 12.16 20.83
CA GLU A 59 -17.31 12.39 19.55
C GLU A 59 -16.40 13.06 18.52
N LYS A 60 -15.62 14.06 18.93
CA LYS A 60 -14.59 14.71 18.08
C LYS A 60 -13.57 13.70 17.59
N LEU A 61 -13.01 12.89 18.50
CA LEU A 61 -12.03 11.86 18.16
C LEU A 61 -12.63 10.83 17.17
N ARG A 62 -13.84 10.34 17.45
CA ARG A 62 -14.54 9.40 16.56
C ARG A 62 -14.75 9.98 15.16
N ARG A 63 -15.03 11.27 15.03
CA ARG A 63 -15.17 11.92 13.72
C ARG A 63 -13.84 11.88 12.95
N VAL A 64 -12.74 12.17 13.62
CA VAL A 64 -11.39 12.08 13.03
C VAL A 64 -11.09 10.65 12.60
N ASP A 65 -11.39 9.65 13.44
CA ASP A 65 -11.16 8.23 13.11
C ASP A 65 -11.94 7.79 11.86
N VAL A 66 -13.18 8.25 11.70
CA VAL A 66 -14.00 7.97 10.52
C VAL A 66 -13.39 8.61 9.27
N GLN A 67 -12.89 9.84 9.37
CA GLN A 67 -12.24 10.54 8.27
C GLN A 67 -10.94 9.83 7.87
N LEU A 68 -10.10 9.50 8.85
CA LEU A 68 -8.83 8.80 8.65
C LEU A 68 -9.06 7.44 7.99
N LEU A 69 -10.04 6.66 8.47
CA LEU A 69 -10.40 5.39 7.85
C LEU A 69 -10.81 5.58 6.39
N GLY A 70 -11.57 6.64 6.08
CA GLY A 70 -11.93 7.00 4.72
C GLY A 70 -10.71 7.28 3.84
N GLN A 71 -9.80 8.13 4.32
CA GLN A 71 -8.57 8.49 3.60
C GLN A 71 -7.66 7.28 3.36
N LEU A 72 -7.49 6.41 4.36
CA LEU A 72 -6.73 5.17 4.21
C LEU A 72 -7.37 4.23 3.17
N CYS A 73 -8.71 4.18 3.12
CA CYS A 73 -9.37 3.38 2.09
C CYS A 73 -9.19 3.96 0.68
N SER A 74 -9.30 5.28 0.53
CA SER A 74 -9.04 5.94 -0.76
C SER A 74 -7.61 5.72 -1.23
N LEU A 75 -6.63 5.94 -0.35
CA LEU A 75 -5.22 5.72 -0.64
C LEU A 75 -4.95 4.26 -1.05
N GLY A 76 -5.53 3.30 -0.34
CA GLY A 76 -5.37 1.89 -0.68
C GLY A 76 -5.88 1.54 -2.08
N LEU A 77 -6.99 2.14 -2.50
CA LEU A 77 -7.53 1.97 -3.85
C LEU A 77 -6.66 2.65 -4.91
N GLU A 78 -6.20 3.88 -4.66
CA GLU A 78 -5.27 4.60 -5.55
C GLU A 78 -3.96 3.82 -5.74
N MET A 79 -3.41 3.27 -4.65
CA MET A 79 -2.22 2.41 -4.72
C MET A 79 -2.44 1.12 -5.51
N ALA A 80 -3.66 0.61 -5.57
CA ALA A 80 -3.97 -0.57 -6.38
C ALA A 80 -3.95 -0.23 -7.87
N VAL A 81 -4.56 0.91 -8.25
CA VAL A 81 -4.50 1.42 -9.63
C VAL A 81 -3.05 1.65 -10.06
N LEU A 82 -2.25 2.34 -9.24
CA LEU A 82 -0.84 2.57 -9.54
C LEU A 82 -0.02 1.27 -9.67
N ARG A 83 -0.40 0.20 -8.95
CA ARG A 83 0.26 -1.11 -9.07
C ARG A 83 -0.09 -1.78 -10.39
N GLU A 84 -1.35 -1.66 -10.84
CA GLU A 84 -1.78 -2.15 -12.14
C GLU A 84 -1.06 -1.39 -13.27
N GLU A 85 -1.06 -0.05 -13.22
CA GLU A 85 -0.34 0.80 -14.19
C GLU A 85 1.16 0.48 -14.26
N LEU A 86 1.80 0.17 -13.12
CA LEU A 86 3.21 -0.22 -13.09
C LEU A 86 3.45 -1.61 -13.72
N VAL A 87 2.51 -2.55 -13.56
CA VAL A 87 2.61 -3.87 -14.21
C VAL A 87 2.49 -3.71 -15.72
N ASP A 88 1.50 -2.97 -16.20
CA ASP A 88 1.31 -2.70 -17.62
C ASP A 88 2.56 -2.05 -18.23
N PHE A 89 3.14 -1.05 -17.57
CA PHE A 89 4.38 -0.40 -18.03
C PHE A 89 5.57 -1.36 -18.15
N LEU A 90 5.74 -2.27 -17.17
CA LEU A 90 6.85 -3.22 -17.19
C LEU A 90 6.66 -4.31 -18.26
N GLU A 91 5.41 -4.72 -18.51
CA GLU A 91 5.09 -5.65 -19.60
C GLU A 91 5.36 -5.00 -20.96
N GLU A 92 4.98 -3.73 -21.16
CA GLU A 92 5.30 -2.96 -22.36
C GLU A 92 6.82 -2.78 -22.57
N GLU A 93 7.57 -2.46 -21.49
CA GLU A 93 9.03 -2.30 -21.54
C GLU A 93 9.74 -3.63 -21.91
N GLU A 94 9.29 -4.76 -21.36
CA GLU A 94 9.85 -6.09 -21.70
C GLU A 94 9.57 -6.47 -23.17
N GLU A 95 8.39 -6.16 -23.71
CA GLU A 95 8.10 -6.37 -25.13
C GLU A 95 8.99 -5.51 -26.04
N GLU A 96 9.18 -4.23 -25.71
CA GLU A 96 10.07 -3.34 -26.47
C GLU A 96 11.53 -3.78 -26.46
N GLU A 97 12.02 -4.34 -25.34
CA GLU A 97 13.36 -4.93 -25.25
C GLU A 97 13.51 -6.15 -26.17
N ILE A 98 12.52 -7.05 -26.20
CA ILE A 98 12.53 -8.23 -27.08
C ILE A 98 12.54 -7.82 -28.56
N PHE A 99 11.73 -6.84 -28.96
CA PHE A 99 11.70 -6.37 -30.34
C PHE A 99 13.03 -5.74 -30.77
N GLN A 100 13.73 -5.05 -29.87
CA GLN A 100 15.06 -4.48 -30.15
C GLN A 100 16.13 -5.57 -30.26
N GLU A 101 16.09 -6.60 -29.41
CA GLU A 101 17.00 -7.74 -29.52
C GLU A 101 16.77 -8.53 -30.82
N GLU A 102 15.52 -8.69 -31.27
CA GLU A 102 15.20 -9.34 -32.55
C GLU A 102 15.64 -8.50 -33.78
N GLU A 103 15.52 -7.16 -33.74
CA GLU A 103 16.04 -6.31 -34.84
C GLU A 103 17.58 -6.27 -34.90
N GLU A 104 18.29 -6.35 -33.77
CA GLU A 104 19.77 -6.39 -33.77
C GLU A 104 20.34 -7.70 -34.36
N ASP A 105 19.62 -8.83 -34.27
CA ASP A 105 20.06 -10.12 -34.82
C ASP A 105 19.74 -10.28 -36.34
N GLU A 106 18.99 -9.35 -36.94
CA GLU A 106 18.72 -9.28 -38.40
C GLU A 106 19.72 -8.39 -39.20
N GLU A 107 20.93 -8.12 -38.69
CA GLU A 107 21.99 -7.52 -39.53
C GLU A 107 22.58 -8.55 -40.53
N PRO A 108 22.60 -8.31 -41.86
CA PRO A 108 22.70 -9.38 -42.84
C PRO A 108 24.11 -9.96 -42.92
N GLN A 109 24.21 -11.24 -42.57
CA GLN A 109 25.38 -12.11 -42.74
C GLN A 109 25.81 -12.20 -44.22
N GLY A 110 26.76 -11.35 -44.62
CA GLY A 110 27.26 -11.22 -45.98
C GLY A 110 28.70 -11.70 -46.20
N LYS A 111 28.86 -13.00 -46.50
CA LYS A 111 29.91 -13.66 -47.32
C LYS A 111 31.40 -13.66 -46.87
N GLN A 112 31.93 -14.90 -46.87
CA GLN A 112 33.28 -15.41 -46.54
C GLN A 112 34.46 -14.81 -47.31
N GLU A 113 35.66 -14.81 -46.71
CA GLU A 113 36.90 -15.31 -47.36
C GLU A 113 37.98 -15.75 -46.33
N GLU A 114 38.64 -16.87 -46.60
CA GLU A 114 39.61 -17.62 -45.77
C GLU A 114 40.95 -16.90 -45.52
N ALA A 115 41.59 -17.14 -44.35
CA ALA A 115 43.04 -17.41 -44.26
C ALA A 115 43.47 -17.86 -42.84
N HIS A 116 43.65 -19.17 -42.69
CA HIS A 116 44.65 -19.92 -41.92
C HIS A 116 45.53 -19.27 -40.81
N LEU A 117 45.48 -19.94 -39.65
CA LEU A 117 46.59 -20.38 -38.76
C LEU A 117 47.44 -19.33 -38.00
N GLY A 118 47.36 -19.38 -36.66
CA GLY A 118 48.30 -18.71 -35.76
C GLY A 118 48.10 -19.00 -34.26
N VAL A 119 48.49 -20.20 -33.83
CA VAL A 119 48.67 -20.75 -32.46
C VAL A 119 49.03 -19.74 -31.34
N SER A 120 48.32 -19.80 -30.19
CA SER A 120 48.86 -20.02 -28.80
C SER A 120 48.03 -19.32 -27.68
N CYS A 121 47.45 -20.10 -26.76
CA CYS A 121 47.08 -19.64 -25.40
C CYS A 121 48.34 -19.72 -24.48
N PRO A 122 48.50 -18.93 -23.39
CA PRO A 122 47.57 -18.95 -22.25
C PRO A 122 47.39 -17.65 -21.42
N ALA A 123 46.30 -17.65 -20.64
CA ALA A 123 46.06 -16.98 -19.35
C ALA A 123 46.32 -15.46 -19.22
N SER A 124 45.23 -14.67 -19.20
CA SER A 124 45.19 -13.38 -18.50
C SER A 124 44.04 -13.38 -17.49
N GLY A 125 44.38 -13.53 -16.21
CA GLY A 125 43.42 -13.48 -15.12
C GLY A 125 42.87 -12.08 -14.91
N HIS A 126 41.57 -11.99 -14.66
CA HIS A 126 40.97 -10.88 -13.94
C HIS A 126 40.10 -11.42 -12.81
N ARG A 127 40.60 -11.11 -11.62
CA ARG A 127 40.25 -11.46 -10.26
C ARG A 127 38.81 -11.03 -9.90
N LEU A 128 38.06 -11.95 -9.29
CA LEU A 128 36.79 -11.67 -8.60
C LEU A 128 37.04 -10.66 -7.45
N PRO A 129 36.14 -9.70 -7.17
CA PRO A 129 36.30 -8.84 -6.02
C PRO A 129 36.01 -9.62 -4.74
N ASP A 130 37.05 -9.82 -3.93
CA ASP A 130 36.94 -10.35 -2.57
C ASP A 130 36.47 -9.20 -1.66
N PHE A 131 35.16 -9.04 -1.44
CA PHE A 131 34.67 -8.14 -0.38
C PHE A 131 34.71 -8.89 0.95
N GLU A 132 35.67 -8.50 1.78
CA GLU A 132 35.82 -8.93 3.17
C GLU A 132 34.68 -8.35 4.03
N MET A 133 33.87 -9.21 4.63
CA MET A 133 32.80 -8.84 5.56
C MET A 133 33.36 -8.87 6.98
N THR A 134 33.68 -7.70 7.53
CA THR A 134 34.03 -7.56 8.94
C THR A 134 32.76 -7.61 9.80
N ILE A 135 32.73 -8.51 10.78
CA ILE A 135 31.68 -8.64 11.82
C ILE A 135 32.14 -7.89 13.06
#